data_AF-M5BIN5-F1
#
_entry.id   AF-M5BIN5-F1
#
_cell.length_a   1.000
_cell.length_b   1.000
_cell.length_c   1.000
_cell.angle_alpha   90.00
_cell.angle_beta   90.00
_cell.angle_gamma   90.00
#
_symmetry.space_group_name_H-M   'P 1'
#
loop_
_entity.id
_entity.type
_entity.pdbx_description
1 polymer ?
#
loop_
_entity_poly.entity_id
_entity_poly.type
_entity_poly.pdbx_seq_one_letter_code
_entity_poly.pdbx_strand_id
1 'polypeptide(L)'
;MYITTEGVKSELAVREESQKITIQATGATSWRRSDVKYKKNEAFVDIIESVNLLMSAKGAVLRADVDGQVLMRAYLSGTPECKFGLNDKLVLEQSERGLSDNAVELDDCQFHQCVRLGKFDSDRTISFVPPDGEFELMKYRSTTNINLPLRVHPIVVEHGTSRVEYTVAVKASFNPKLSATNVVLRIPTPLNTTSVDTKVPQGKAKYVPAENVVVWKIPRLQGGSELTFTAMAELTATTTRQAWARPPIDVDFQVLMFTASGLLVRFLKVLEKNNYQSVKWVRYLTKASGTYQIRASSLNIDF
;
A
#
# COMPACT_ATOMS: atom_id res chain seq x y z
N MET A 1 -6.31 -51.03 42.72
CA MET A 1 -6.42 -49.73 42.02
C MET A 1 -5.27 -49.68 41.01
N TYR A 2 -5.54 -49.88 39.73
CA TYR A 2 -4.49 -49.90 38.69
C TYR A 2 -4.18 -48.47 38.28
N ILE A 3 -2.97 -47.99 38.59
CA ILE A 3 -2.48 -46.70 38.12
C ILE A 3 -2.11 -46.90 36.64
N THR A 4 -2.88 -46.30 35.73
CA THR A 4 -2.62 -46.38 34.29
C THR A 4 -1.43 -45.47 33.96
N THR A 5 -0.41 -46.03 33.31
CA THR A 5 0.83 -45.33 32.94
C THR A 5 0.62 -44.21 31.91
N GLU A 6 -0.55 -44.18 31.26
CA GLU A 6 -0.95 -43.13 30.32
C GLU A 6 -1.23 -41.79 31.00
N GLY A 7 -1.83 -41.78 32.20
CA GLY A 7 -2.10 -40.53 32.94
C GLY A 7 -0.84 -39.85 33.47
N VAL A 8 0.20 -40.64 33.79
CA VAL A 8 1.50 -40.11 34.25
C VAL A 8 2.29 -39.50 33.09
N LYS A 9 2.20 -40.09 31.89
CA LYS A 9 2.87 -39.55 30.69
C LYS A 9 2.25 -38.24 30.21
N SER A 10 0.93 -38.09 30.29
CA SER A 10 0.25 -36.85 29.91
C SER A 10 0.56 -35.70 30.89
N GLU A 11 0.58 -35.95 32.20
CA GLU A 11 0.98 -34.94 33.19
C GLU A 11 2.43 -34.50 33.06
N LEU A 12 3.35 -35.42 32.77
CA LEU A 12 4.76 -35.09 32.51
C LEU A 12 4.92 -34.25 31.24
N ALA A 13 4.23 -34.59 30.15
CA ALA A 13 4.25 -33.81 28.92
C ALA A 13 3.71 -32.38 29.13
N VAL A 14 2.61 -32.24 29.87
CA VAL A 14 2.02 -30.93 30.20
C VAL A 14 2.94 -30.09 31.09
N ARG A 15 3.62 -30.71 32.06
CA ARG A 15 4.61 -30.02 32.91
C ARG A 15 5.85 -29.58 32.11
N GLU A 16 6.38 -30.43 31.24
CA GLU A 16 7.50 -30.08 30.37
C GLU A 16 7.13 -28.94 29.40
N GLU A 17 5.93 -28.97 28.83
CA GLU A 17 5.42 -27.91 27.97
C GLU A 17 5.26 -26.59 28.74
N SER A 18 4.71 -26.65 29.95
CA SER A 18 4.55 -25.49 30.84
C SER A 18 5.90 -24.89 31.26
N GLN A 19 6.91 -25.74 31.54
CA GLN A 19 8.27 -25.30 31.83
C GLN A 19 8.93 -24.63 30.61
N LYS A 20 8.78 -25.22 29.40
CA LYS A 20 9.27 -24.61 28.16
C LYS A 20 8.65 -23.24 27.89
N ILE A 21 7.34 -23.09 28.13
CA ILE A 21 6.64 -21.81 28.00
C ILE A 21 7.17 -20.78 29.00
N THR A 22 7.40 -21.18 30.26
CA THR A 22 7.90 -20.29 31.32
C THR A 22 9.34 -19.81 31.02
N ILE A 23 10.20 -20.71 30.52
CA ILE A 23 11.57 -20.38 30.11
C ILE A 23 11.56 -19.46 28.87
N GLN A 24 10.66 -19.70 27.91
CA GLN A 24 10.50 -18.84 26.74
C GLN A 24 10.03 -17.43 27.15
N ALA A 25 9.08 -17.33 28.07
CA ALA A 25 8.54 -16.04 28.54
C ALA A 25 9.58 -15.18 29.27
N THR A 26 10.59 -15.80 29.90
CA THR A 26 11.65 -15.12 30.66
C THR A 26 12.96 -14.99 29.88
N GLY A 27 13.06 -15.57 28.68
CA GLY A 27 14.25 -15.54 27.84
C GLY A 27 14.36 -14.29 26.96
N ALA A 28 15.57 -14.03 26.45
CA ALA A 28 15.88 -12.87 25.60
C ALA A 28 15.18 -12.85 24.22
N THR A 29 14.55 -13.97 23.81
CA THR A 29 13.83 -14.12 22.52
C THR A 29 12.45 -14.71 22.78
N SER A 30 11.60 -14.00 23.52
CA SER A 30 10.29 -14.51 23.96
C SER A 30 9.32 -14.83 22.81
N TRP A 31 9.49 -14.19 21.65
CA TRP A 31 8.61 -14.33 20.49
C TRP A 31 8.90 -15.53 19.57
N ARG A 32 9.92 -16.36 19.86
CA ARG A 32 10.27 -17.50 18.99
C ARG A 32 10.71 -18.75 19.78
N ARG A 33 10.11 -19.89 19.44
CA ARG A 33 10.51 -21.21 19.97
C ARG A 33 11.75 -21.75 19.26
N SER A 34 12.59 -22.49 19.98
CA SER A 34 13.86 -23.03 19.44
C SER A 34 13.72 -24.34 18.65
N ASP A 35 12.60 -25.05 18.81
CA ASP A 35 12.35 -26.38 18.25
C ASP A 35 11.53 -26.35 16.94
N VAL A 36 11.25 -25.16 16.41
CA VAL A 36 10.56 -24.98 15.12
C VAL A 36 11.31 -25.69 14.01
N LYS A 37 10.61 -26.51 13.22
CA LYS A 37 11.18 -27.25 12.09
C LYS A 37 10.25 -27.22 10.89
N TYR A 38 10.82 -26.92 9.73
CA TYR A 38 10.13 -26.97 8.45
C TYR A 38 10.88 -27.89 7.48
N LYS A 39 10.11 -28.62 6.65
CA LYS A 39 10.67 -29.41 5.54
C LYS A 39 11.34 -28.52 4.48
N LYS A 40 10.77 -27.33 4.25
CA LYS A 40 11.30 -26.29 3.37
C LYS A 40 11.40 -25.00 4.16
N ASN A 41 12.56 -24.36 4.12
CA ASN A 41 12.78 -23.10 4.81
C ASN A 41 12.50 -21.94 3.83
N GLU A 42 11.43 -21.20 4.08
CA GLU A 42 10.93 -20.17 3.16
C GLU A 42 10.63 -18.88 3.93
N ALA A 43 10.96 -17.74 3.31
CA ALA A 43 10.62 -16.42 3.83
C ALA A 43 9.94 -15.60 2.73
N PHE A 44 8.79 -15.02 3.04
CA PHE A 44 8.05 -14.13 2.15
C PHE A 44 8.01 -12.75 2.76
N VAL A 45 8.29 -11.73 1.95
CA VAL A 45 8.24 -10.33 2.34
C VAL A 45 7.27 -9.59 1.43
N ASP A 46 6.22 -9.05 2.01
CA ASP A 46 5.21 -8.26 1.32
C ASP A 46 5.36 -6.79 1.77
N ILE A 47 5.73 -5.92 0.82
CA ILE A 47 5.81 -4.48 1.02
C ILE A 47 4.48 -3.91 0.56
N ILE A 48 3.71 -3.36 1.49
CA ILE A 48 2.39 -2.84 1.22
C ILE A 48 2.37 -1.35 1.53
N GLU A 49 2.06 -0.55 0.52
CA GLU A 49 1.99 0.90 0.62
C GLU A 49 0.57 1.39 0.37
N SER A 50 0.09 2.26 1.25
CA SER A 50 -1.09 3.08 1.01
C SER A 50 -0.63 4.46 0.59
N VAL A 51 -0.92 4.85 -0.65
CA VAL A 51 -0.56 6.17 -1.19
C VAL A 51 -1.71 7.14 -1.02
N ASN A 52 -1.41 8.27 -0.36
CA ASN A 52 -2.34 9.36 -0.10
C ASN A 52 -2.01 10.52 -1.05
N LEU A 53 -3.03 11.14 -1.66
CA LEU A 53 -2.87 12.28 -2.55
C LEU A 53 -3.99 13.29 -2.32
N LEU A 54 -3.63 14.56 -2.25
CA LEU A 54 -4.55 15.66 -2.51
C LEU A 54 -3.97 16.53 -3.63
N MET A 55 -4.67 16.60 -4.75
CA MET A 55 -4.28 17.43 -5.88
C MET A 55 -5.24 18.61 -6.06
N SER A 56 -4.69 19.78 -6.34
CA SER A 56 -5.46 20.98 -6.66
C SER A 56 -6.12 20.88 -8.04
N ALA A 57 -7.11 21.74 -8.28
CA ALA A 57 -7.80 21.87 -9.56
C ALA A 57 -6.88 22.26 -10.73
N LYS A 58 -5.72 22.86 -10.45
CA LYS A 58 -4.72 23.24 -11.46
C LYS A 58 -3.68 22.13 -11.71
N GLY A 59 -3.83 20.97 -11.08
CA GLY A 59 -2.89 19.86 -11.19
C GLY A 59 -1.65 19.93 -10.28
N ALA A 60 -1.55 20.96 -9.41
CA ALA A 60 -0.49 21.01 -8.40
C ALA A 60 -0.80 20.05 -7.25
N VAL A 61 0.19 19.25 -6.83
CA VAL A 61 0.11 18.35 -5.67
C VAL A 61 0.15 19.19 -4.40
N LEU A 62 -0.92 19.09 -3.58
CA LEU A 62 -1.04 19.80 -2.30
C LEU A 62 -0.55 18.94 -1.14
N ARG A 63 -0.76 17.62 -1.23
CA ARG A 63 -0.28 16.62 -0.27
C ARG A 63 0.00 15.33 -1.03
N ALA A 64 1.13 14.71 -0.79
CA ALA A 64 1.42 13.35 -1.22
C ALA A 64 2.28 12.66 -0.15
N ASP A 65 1.84 11.50 0.32
CA ASP A 65 2.52 10.74 1.35
C ASP A 65 2.19 9.26 1.24
N VAL A 66 3.06 8.43 1.80
CA VAL A 66 2.93 6.99 1.80
C VAL A 66 2.99 6.48 3.23
N ASP A 67 1.97 5.69 3.59
CA ASP A 67 1.97 4.84 4.77
C ASP A 67 2.32 3.41 4.33
N GLY A 68 3.51 2.96 4.71
CA GLY A 68 4.07 1.69 4.32
C GLY A 68 4.15 0.68 5.47
N GLN A 69 3.99 -0.59 5.15
CA GLN A 69 4.19 -1.71 6.07
C GLN A 69 4.96 -2.84 5.37
N VAL A 70 5.83 -3.50 6.12
CA VAL A 70 6.57 -4.69 5.70
C VAL A 70 6.03 -5.88 6.48
N LEU A 71 5.23 -6.70 5.81
CA LEU A 71 4.73 -7.95 6.37
C LEU A 71 5.69 -9.08 5.99
N MET A 72 6.04 -9.91 6.97
CA MET A 72 6.91 -11.06 6.76
C MET A 72 6.19 -12.34 7.15
N ARG A 73 6.31 -13.37 6.31
CA ARG A 73 5.94 -14.75 6.64
C ARG A 73 7.21 -15.59 6.70
N ALA A 74 7.61 -16.01 7.89
CA ALA A 74 8.83 -16.75 8.13
C ALA A 74 8.50 -18.21 8.49
N TYR A 75 8.74 -19.11 7.54
CA TYR A 75 8.67 -20.56 7.75
C TYR A 75 10.10 -21.11 7.78
N LEU A 76 10.79 -20.82 8.88
CA LEU A 76 12.22 -21.07 9.03
C LEU A 76 12.45 -22.01 10.22
N SER A 77 13.38 -22.94 10.13
CA SER A 77 13.70 -23.87 11.22
C SER A 77 14.65 -23.23 12.23
N GLY A 78 14.57 -23.62 13.51
CA GLY A 78 15.48 -23.14 14.56
C GLY A 78 15.23 -21.69 14.97
N THR A 79 16.30 -20.96 15.25
CA THR A 79 16.30 -19.57 15.73
C THR A 79 17.19 -18.69 14.83
N PRO A 80 16.81 -18.50 13.55
CA PRO A 80 17.68 -17.85 12.58
C PRO A 80 17.83 -16.37 12.88
N GLU A 81 19.04 -15.84 12.73
CA GLU A 81 19.29 -14.40 12.67
C GLU A 81 19.08 -13.92 11.23
N CYS A 82 18.11 -13.03 11.04
CA CYS A 82 17.81 -12.39 9.79
C CYS A 82 18.45 -11.00 9.72
N LYS A 83 18.94 -10.63 8.54
CA LYS A 83 19.35 -9.26 8.21
C LYS A 83 18.62 -8.77 6.97
N PHE A 84 17.91 -7.67 7.10
CA PHE A 84 17.08 -7.09 6.05
C PHE A 84 17.60 -5.70 5.69
N GLY A 85 17.87 -5.50 4.40
CA GLY A 85 18.46 -4.28 3.87
C GLY A 85 17.56 -3.59 2.85
N LEU A 86 17.39 -2.28 3.02
CA LEU A 86 16.58 -1.40 2.17
C LEU A 86 17.49 -0.41 1.42
N ASN A 87 16.96 0.26 0.39
CA ASN A 87 17.61 1.37 -0.32
C ASN A 87 17.44 2.73 0.41
N ASP A 88 17.52 2.75 1.74
CA ASP A 88 17.39 3.98 2.52
C ASP A 88 18.55 4.95 2.22
N LYS A 89 18.20 6.22 1.98
CA LYS A 89 19.11 7.30 1.60
C LYS A 89 20.25 7.53 2.59
N LEU A 90 19.96 7.43 3.88
CA LEU A 90 20.99 7.60 4.92
C LEU A 90 22.09 6.53 4.83
N VAL A 91 21.80 5.36 4.26
CA VAL A 91 22.76 4.28 4.04
C VAL A 91 23.64 4.55 2.83
N LEU A 92 23.05 5.13 1.79
CA LEU A 92 23.74 5.37 0.52
C LEU A 92 24.67 6.57 0.61
N GLU A 93 24.37 7.58 1.42
CA GLU A 93 25.24 8.75 1.63
C GLU A 93 26.51 8.43 2.43
N GLN A 94 26.48 7.46 3.34
CA GLN A 94 27.67 7.01 4.09
C GLN A 94 28.62 6.13 3.27
N SER A 95 28.11 5.48 2.23
CA SER A 95 28.95 4.79 1.26
C SER A 95 29.27 5.77 0.13
N GLU A 96 30.52 6.19 -0.06
CA GLU A 96 30.98 7.17 -1.08
C GLU A 96 30.74 6.75 -2.56
N ARG A 97 29.64 6.09 -2.88
CA ARG A 97 29.19 5.69 -4.21
C ARG A 97 27.98 6.55 -4.54
N GLY A 98 28.20 7.60 -5.34
CA GLY A 98 27.19 8.58 -5.79
C GLY A 98 26.03 7.99 -6.62
N LEU A 99 25.23 7.13 -6.00
CA LEU A 99 23.98 6.56 -6.52
C LEU A 99 22.81 7.11 -5.70
N SER A 100 22.72 8.44 -5.62
CA SER A 100 21.69 9.15 -4.84
C SER A 100 20.29 9.11 -5.46
N ASP A 101 20.16 8.70 -6.73
CA ASP A 101 18.90 8.83 -7.49
C ASP A 101 17.84 7.77 -7.15
N ASN A 102 18.24 6.65 -6.53
CA ASN A 102 17.33 5.53 -6.22
C ASN A 102 17.17 5.30 -4.71
N ALA A 103 17.51 6.30 -3.91
CA ALA A 103 17.43 6.24 -2.47
C ALA A 103 16.02 6.62 -1.98
N VAL A 104 15.41 5.79 -1.12
CA VAL A 104 14.17 6.17 -0.45
C VAL A 104 14.48 6.97 0.81
N GLU A 105 13.76 8.06 1.02
CA GLU A 105 13.82 8.85 2.25
C GLU A 105 12.62 8.47 3.12
N LEU A 106 12.92 7.92 4.30
CA LEU A 106 11.93 7.49 5.27
C LEU A 106 11.85 8.54 6.38
N ASP A 107 10.66 9.10 6.59
CA ASP A 107 10.45 10.15 7.57
C ASP A 107 10.55 9.58 9.00
N ASP A 108 9.91 8.44 9.21
CA ASP A 108 9.90 7.70 10.46
C ASP A 108 9.64 6.21 10.22
N CYS A 109 10.09 5.38 11.16
CA CYS A 109 9.97 3.92 11.11
C CYS A 109 9.59 3.38 12.49
N GLN A 110 8.71 2.40 12.52
CA GLN A 110 8.35 1.63 13.70
C GLN A 110 8.69 0.16 13.45
N PHE A 111 9.36 -0.47 14.39
CA PHE A 111 9.83 -1.85 14.25
C PHE A 111 9.13 -2.77 15.23
N HIS A 112 8.96 -4.03 14.83
CA HIS A 112 8.59 -5.09 15.75
C HIS A 112 9.66 -5.28 16.84
N GLN A 113 9.24 -5.73 18.04
CA GLN A 113 10.12 -6.00 19.18
C GLN A 113 11.28 -6.97 18.89
N CYS A 114 11.21 -7.72 17.79
CA CYS A 114 12.26 -8.66 17.41
C CYS A 114 13.49 -7.99 16.80
N VAL A 115 13.40 -6.70 16.46
CA VAL A 115 14.45 -5.91 15.83
C VAL A 115 15.43 -5.35 16.86
N ARG A 116 16.72 -5.53 16.58
CA ARG A 116 17.81 -5.01 17.41
C ARG A 116 18.14 -3.57 17.01
N LEU A 117 17.48 -2.59 17.64
CA LEU A 117 17.60 -1.16 17.31
C LEU A 117 19.05 -0.63 17.32
N GLY A 118 19.87 -1.03 18.31
CA GLY A 118 21.25 -0.53 18.43
C GLY A 118 22.18 -0.90 17.26
N LYS A 119 21.82 -1.87 16.41
CA LYS A 119 22.56 -2.16 15.17
C LYS A 119 22.07 -1.33 13.99
N PHE A 120 20.78 -1.01 13.95
CA PHE A 120 20.17 -0.20 12.89
C PHE A 120 20.78 1.21 12.84
N ASP A 121 21.11 1.80 13.99
CA ASP A 121 21.73 3.13 14.02
C ASP A 121 23.11 3.19 13.36
N SER A 122 23.82 2.06 13.27
CA SER A 122 25.20 1.99 12.74
C SER A 122 25.29 1.76 11.23
N ASP A 123 24.53 0.79 10.70
CA ASP A 123 24.62 0.36 9.29
C ASP A 123 23.25 0.33 8.59
N ARG A 124 22.20 0.79 9.29
CA ARG A 124 20.79 0.80 8.85
C ARG A 124 20.31 -0.56 8.34
N THR A 125 20.97 -1.64 8.77
CA THR A 125 20.56 -3.01 8.50
C THR A 125 19.66 -3.50 9.62
N ILE A 126 18.44 -3.89 9.27
CA ILE A 126 17.45 -4.38 10.22
C ILE A 126 17.83 -5.82 10.59
N SER A 127 18.36 -6.00 11.80
CA SER A 127 18.81 -7.30 12.33
C SER A 127 17.80 -7.82 13.36
N PHE A 128 17.31 -9.05 13.16
CA PHE A 128 16.23 -9.61 14.00
C PHE A 128 16.21 -11.14 13.98
N VAL A 129 15.55 -11.74 14.95
CA VAL A 129 15.13 -13.16 14.90
C VAL A 129 13.62 -13.16 14.66
N PRO A 130 13.11 -13.63 13.50
CA PRO A 130 11.69 -13.49 13.17
C PRO A 130 10.80 -14.35 14.07
N PRO A 131 9.65 -13.83 14.55
CA PRO A 131 8.54 -14.68 14.96
C PRO A 131 8.23 -15.75 13.90
N ASP A 132 7.68 -16.88 14.33
CA ASP A 132 7.28 -17.92 13.40
C ASP A 132 5.93 -17.60 12.75
N GLY A 133 5.79 -17.86 11.45
CA GLY A 133 4.58 -17.52 10.70
C GLY A 133 4.53 -16.06 10.26
N GLU A 134 3.33 -15.48 10.26
CA GLU A 134 3.07 -14.12 9.77
C GLU A 134 3.20 -13.09 10.88
N PHE A 135 3.96 -12.02 10.62
CA PHE A 135 4.08 -10.88 11.50
C PHE A 135 4.43 -9.61 10.71
N GLU A 136 4.13 -8.46 11.30
CA GLU A 136 4.57 -7.17 10.76
C GLU A 136 5.98 -6.88 11.27
N LEU A 137 6.95 -6.74 10.36
CA LEU A 137 8.33 -6.45 10.72
C LEU A 137 8.53 -4.97 11.03
N MET A 138 7.96 -4.10 10.18
CA MET A 138 8.04 -2.66 10.36
C MET A 138 6.90 -1.91 9.67
N LYS A 139 6.62 -0.71 10.16
CA LYS A 139 5.89 0.36 9.47
C LYS A 139 6.82 1.51 9.17
N TYR A 140 6.52 2.25 8.11
CA TYR A 140 7.26 3.45 7.75
C TYR A 140 6.34 4.49 7.13
N ARG A 141 6.78 5.74 7.17
CA ARG A 141 6.14 6.85 6.46
C ARG A 141 7.16 7.52 5.54
N SER A 142 6.70 7.99 4.39
CA SER A 142 7.52 8.79 3.46
C SER A 142 6.68 9.91 2.86
N THR A 143 7.24 11.12 2.82
CA THR A 143 6.60 12.30 2.21
C THR A 143 7.40 12.88 1.03
N THR A 144 8.60 12.39 0.80
CA THR A 144 9.53 12.94 -0.20
C THR A 144 9.53 12.11 -1.48
N ASN A 145 9.49 12.77 -2.65
CA ASN A 145 9.62 12.15 -3.97
C ASN A 145 8.63 11.00 -4.25
N ILE A 146 7.39 11.16 -3.79
CA ILE A 146 6.34 10.14 -3.98
C ILE A 146 5.97 9.98 -5.45
N ASN A 147 6.15 8.76 -5.96
CA ASN A 147 5.78 8.35 -7.31
C ASN A 147 4.27 8.10 -7.40
N LEU A 148 3.56 9.01 -8.07
CA LEU A 148 2.11 8.94 -8.26
C LEU A 148 1.76 7.98 -9.42
N PRO A 149 1.15 6.80 -9.15
CA PRO A 149 0.92 5.80 -10.19
C PRO A 149 -0.19 6.19 -11.17
N LEU A 150 -1.20 6.94 -10.75
CA LEU A 150 -2.28 7.42 -11.62
C LEU A 150 -2.36 8.94 -11.58
N ARG A 151 -2.22 9.59 -12.74
CA ARG A 151 -2.46 11.03 -12.87
C ARG A 151 -3.84 11.26 -13.46
N VAL A 152 -4.69 11.98 -12.73
CA VAL A 152 -6.07 12.27 -13.16
C VAL A 152 -6.21 13.75 -13.45
N HIS A 153 -6.64 14.09 -14.67
CA HIS A 153 -6.84 15.46 -15.11
C HIS A 153 -8.33 15.67 -15.43
N PRO A 154 -9.11 16.17 -14.46
CA PRO A 154 -10.52 16.46 -14.67
C PRO A 154 -10.73 17.87 -15.21
N ILE A 155 -11.59 17.97 -16.21
CA ILE A 155 -12.12 19.21 -16.75
C ILE A 155 -13.64 19.13 -16.61
N VAL A 156 -14.21 20.15 -15.98
CA VAL A 156 -15.66 20.27 -15.79
C VAL A 156 -16.11 21.59 -16.42
N VAL A 157 -17.08 21.52 -17.31
CA VAL A 157 -17.63 22.68 -18.02
C VAL A 157 -19.11 22.79 -17.68
N GLU A 158 -19.51 23.94 -17.12
CA GLU A 158 -20.91 24.22 -16.81
C GLU A 158 -21.53 24.99 -17.98
N HIS A 159 -22.58 24.43 -18.56
CA HIS A 159 -23.33 25.02 -19.68
C HIS A 159 -24.61 25.67 -19.13
N GLY A 160 -24.52 26.95 -18.77
CA GLY A 160 -25.61 27.70 -18.16
C GLY A 160 -26.09 27.07 -16.85
N THR A 161 -27.38 26.74 -16.77
CA THR A 161 -28.00 26.14 -15.57
C THR A 161 -28.59 24.74 -15.81
N SER A 162 -28.44 24.20 -17.03
CA SER A 162 -29.16 23.00 -17.46
C SER A 162 -28.24 21.78 -17.63
N ARG A 163 -26.94 21.98 -17.86
CA ARG A 163 -26.02 20.88 -18.19
C ARG A 163 -24.63 21.08 -17.62
N VAL A 164 -23.98 19.97 -17.29
CA VAL A 164 -22.57 19.91 -16.91
C VAL A 164 -21.88 18.84 -17.73
N GLU A 165 -20.80 19.22 -18.39
CA GLU A 165 -19.95 18.34 -19.17
C GLU A 165 -18.69 17.97 -18.39
N TYR A 166 -18.34 16.69 -18.41
CA TYR A 166 -17.17 16.14 -17.76
C TYR A 166 -16.24 15.56 -18.81
N THR A 167 -14.95 15.90 -18.69
CA THR A 167 -13.86 15.22 -19.38
C THR A 167 -12.81 14.86 -18.34
N VAL A 168 -12.60 13.57 -18.10
CA VAL A 168 -11.67 13.09 -17.08
C VAL A 168 -10.64 12.18 -17.74
N ALA A 169 -9.43 12.71 -17.93
CA ALA A 169 -8.30 11.94 -18.45
C ALA A 169 -7.55 11.26 -17.29
N VAL A 170 -7.23 9.98 -17.46
CA VAL A 170 -6.50 9.17 -16.48
C VAL A 170 -5.28 8.56 -17.16
N LYS A 171 -4.09 8.93 -16.68
CA LYS A 171 -2.81 8.46 -17.19
C LYS A 171 -2.10 7.57 -16.18
N ALA A 172 -1.81 6.33 -16.58
CA ALA A 172 -1.03 5.40 -15.77
C ALA A 172 0.47 5.71 -15.90
N SER A 173 1.06 6.30 -14.86
CA SER A 173 2.44 6.80 -14.85
C SER A 173 3.42 5.81 -14.17
N PHE A 174 3.37 4.54 -14.59
CA PHE A 174 4.27 3.49 -14.11
C PHE A 174 4.65 2.53 -15.25
N ASN A 175 5.56 1.59 -14.96
CA ASN A 175 6.12 0.66 -15.94
C ASN A 175 5.03 -0.05 -16.78
N PRO A 176 5.09 -0.01 -18.13
CA PRO A 176 4.10 -0.66 -19.01
C PRO A 176 3.95 -2.17 -18.89
N LYS A 177 4.91 -2.85 -18.26
CA LYS A 177 4.83 -4.29 -17.94
C LYS A 177 3.90 -4.57 -16.75
N LEU A 178 3.63 -3.56 -15.93
CA LEU A 178 2.74 -3.65 -14.78
C LEU A 178 1.33 -3.20 -15.16
N SER A 179 0.38 -3.45 -14.27
CA SER A 179 -0.99 -2.97 -14.43
C SER A 179 -1.60 -2.63 -13.09
N ALA A 180 -2.41 -1.57 -13.09
CA ALA A 180 -3.29 -1.27 -11.99
C ALA A 180 -4.56 -2.12 -12.13
N THR A 181 -5.07 -2.64 -11.03
CA THR A 181 -6.32 -3.38 -10.95
C THR A 181 -7.26 -2.72 -9.95
N ASN A 182 -8.54 -3.07 -10.01
CA ASN A 182 -9.56 -2.50 -9.13
C ASN A 182 -9.57 -0.96 -9.18
N VAL A 183 -9.34 -0.38 -10.37
CA VAL A 183 -9.32 1.07 -10.54
C VAL A 183 -10.76 1.56 -10.54
N VAL A 184 -11.08 2.44 -9.60
CA VAL A 184 -12.42 3.02 -9.45
C VAL A 184 -12.29 4.52 -9.27
N LEU A 185 -12.89 5.29 -10.18
CA LEU A 185 -13.04 6.73 -10.05
C LEU A 185 -14.46 7.05 -9.60
N ARG A 186 -14.57 7.89 -8.57
CA ARG A 186 -15.84 8.41 -8.05
C ARG A 186 -15.89 9.90 -8.41
N ILE A 187 -16.62 10.22 -9.48
CA ILE A 187 -16.69 11.57 -10.07
C ILE A 187 -17.96 12.25 -9.56
N PRO A 188 -17.88 13.26 -8.67
CA PRO A 188 -19.05 13.90 -8.09
C PRO A 188 -19.85 14.67 -9.15
N THR A 189 -21.17 14.73 -8.96
CA THR A 189 -22.10 15.53 -9.76
C THR A 189 -22.80 16.58 -8.89
N PRO A 190 -23.40 17.62 -9.49
CA PRO A 190 -24.31 18.52 -8.77
C PRO A 190 -25.47 17.78 -8.11
N LEU A 191 -25.99 18.36 -7.02
CA LEU A 191 -27.09 17.77 -6.25
C LEU A 191 -28.43 17.76 -7.01
N ASN A 192 -28.58 18.57 -8.05
CA ASN A 192 -29.76 18.66 -8.89
C ASN A 192 -29.62 17.87 -10.22
N THR A 193 -28.67 16.94 -10.29
CA THR A 193 -28.47 16.08 -11.47
C THR A 193 -29.59 15.04 -11.60
N THR A 194 -30.27 15.03 -12.75
CA THR A 194 -31.37 14.09 -13.06
C THR A 194 -30.87 12.83 -13.74
N SER A 195 -30.03 13.01 -14.76
CA SER A 195 -29.52 11.97 -15.63
C SER A 195 -28.08 12.27 -16.00
N VAL A 196 -27.31 11.22 -16.34
CA VAL A 196 -25.96 11.38 -16.85
C VAL A 196 -25.75 10.40 -18.01
N ASP A 197 -25.43 10.92 -19.18
CA ASP A 197 -24.94 10.11 -20.31
C ASP A 197 -23.42 9.97 -20.20
N THR A 198 -22.92 8.73 -20.10
CA THR A 198 -21.49 8.45 -19.87
C THR A 198 -20.89 7.68 -21.04
N LYS A 199 -19.71 8.09 -21.49
CA LYS A 199 -18.92 7.42 -22.54
C LYS A 199 -17.54 7.07 -22.00
N VAL A 200 -17.18 5.80 -22.09
CA VAL A 200 -15.89 5.29 -21.61
C VAL A 200 -15.25 4.37 -22.65
N PRO A 201 -13.92 4.49 -22.88
CA PRO A 201 -13.20 3.61 -23.80
C PRO A 201 -12.99 2.21 -23.19
N GLN A 202 -12.95 2.11 -21.86
CA GLN A 202 -12.72 0.87 -21.14
C GLN A 202 -13.45 0.87 -19.81
N GLY A 203 -13.88 -0.32 -19.38
CA GLY A 203 -14.57 -0.50 -18.11
C GLY A 203 -16.06 -0.15 -18.21
N LYS A 204 -16.65 0.20 -17.08
CA LYS A 204 -18.07 0.57 -16.98
C LYS A 204 -18.24 1.80 -16.12
N ALA A 205 -18.99 2.78 -16.60
CA ALA A 205 -19.40 3.94 -15.83
C ALA A 205 -20.90 3.86 -15.52
N LYS A 206 -21.29 4.24 -14.31
CA LYS A 206 -22.70 4.28 -13.90
C LYS A 206 -22.92 5.47 -12.97
N TYR A 207 -23.97 6.25 -13.24
CA TYR A 207 -24.47 7.25 -12.32
C TYR A 207 -25.20 6.60 -11.13
N VAL A 208 -24.88 7.06 -9.92
CA VAL A 208 -25.46 6.63 -8.65
C VAL A 208 -26.15 7.85 -8.01
N PRO A 209 -27.46 8.06 -8.25
CA PRO A 209 -28.17 9.26 -7.81
C PRO A 209 -28.16 9.47 -6.30
N ALA A 210 -28.25 8.38 -5.52
CA ALA A 210 -28.25 8.44 -4.05
C ALA A 210 -26.96 9.05 -3.47
N GLU A 211 -25.87 9.01 -4.22
CA GLU A 211 -24.55 9.53 -3.83
C GLU A 211 -24.12 10.76 -4.66
N ASN A 212 -24.94 11.21 -5.63
CA ASN A 212 -24.60 12.27 -6.59
C ASN A 212 -23.20 12.06 -7.21
N VAL A 213 -22.95 10.86 -7.73
CA VAL A 213 -21.64 10.46 -8.23
C VAL A 213 -21.76 9.56 -9.46
N VAL A 214 -20.86 9.73 -10.40
CA VAL A 214 -20.59 8.72 -11.44
C VAL A 214 -19.46 7.83 -10.98
N VAL A 215 -19.71 6.53 -10.93
CA VAL A 215 -18.69 5.52 -10.58
C VAL A 215 -18.18 4.90 -11.87
N TRP A 216 -16.91 5.17 -12.21
CA TRP A 216 -16.21 4.56 -13.34
C TRP A 216 -15.26 3.47 -12.84
N LYS A 217 -15.56 2.22 -13.20
CA LYS A 217 -14.76 1.04 -12.83
C LYS A 217 -13.98 0.54 -14.02
N ILE A 218 -12.65 0.49 -13.89
CA ILE A 218 -11.72 -0.07 -14.87
C ILE A 218 -11.08 -1.31 -14.25
N PRO A 219 -11.41 -2.53 -14.71
CA PRO A 219 -10.90 -3.76 -14.11
C PRO A 219 -9.37 -3.87 -14.11
N ARG A 220 -8.74 -3.41 -15.20
CA ARG A 220 -7.30 -3.44 -15.40
C ARG A 220 -6.86 -2.27 -16.28
N LEU A 221 -5.88 -1.50 -15.82
CA LEU A 221 -5.27 -0.38 -16.55
C LEU A 221 -3.77 -0.62 -16.70
N GLN A 222 -3.27 -0.69 -17.93
CA GLN A 222 -1.85 -0.97 -18.19
C GLN A 222 -0.97 0.27 -17.91
N GLY A 223 0.25 0.07 -17.41
CA GLY A 223 1.21 1.17 -17.27
C GLY A 223 1.50 1.87 -18.60
N GLY A 224 1.66 3.19 -18.56
CA GLY A 224 1.87 4.01 -19.75
C GLY A 224 0.61 4.28 -20.59
N SER A 225 -0.52 3.62 -20.29
CA SER A 225 -1.78 3.89 -21.00
C SER A 225 -2.47 5.16 -20.49
N GLU A 226 -3.33 5.71 -21.34
CA GLU A 226 -4.16 6.87 -21.04
C GLU A 226 -5.59 6.59 -21.52
N LEU A 227 -6.56 6.88 -20.66
CA LEU A 227 -7.99 6.73 -20.94
C LEU A 227 -8.72 8.02 -20.61
N THR A 228 -9.68 8.39 -21.45
CA THR A 228 -10.51 9.57 -21.23
C THR A 228 -11.97 9.17 -21.06
N PHE A 229 -12.52 9.46 -19.89
CA PHE A 229 -13.96 9.42 -19.62
C PHE A 229 -14.60 10.72 -20.08
N THR A 230 -15.75 10.65 -20.75
CA THR A 230 -16.59 11.82 -21.01
C THR A 230 -18.01 11.59 -20.54
N ALA A 231 -18.67 12.63 -20.05
CA ALA A 231 -20.08 12.55 -19.68
C ALA A 231 -20.80 13.88 -19.78
N MET A 232 -22.12 13.80 -19.97
CA MET A 232 -23.03 14.94 -19.94
C MET A 232 -24.08 14.69 -18.86
N ALA A 233 -24.09 15.53 -17.82
CA ALA A 233 -25.11 15.52 -16.77
C ALA A 233 -26.18 16.55 -17.08
N GLU A 234 -27.45 16.14 -16.99
CA GLU A 234 -28.60 17.03 -17.07
C GLU A 234 -28.98 17.50 -15.67
N LEU A 235 -29.30 18.79 -15.56
CA LEU A 235 -29.68 19.45 -14.31
C LEU A 235 -31.15 19.87 -14.34
N THR A 236 -31.83 19.72 -13.20
CA THR A 236 -33.14 20.36 -13.02
C THR A 236 -32.95 21.84 -12.71
N ALA A 237 -33.82 22.67 -13.28
CA ALA A 237 -33.89 24.09 -12.94
C ALA A 237 -34.14 24.27 -11.44
N THR A 238 -33.34 25.13 -10.80
CA THR A 238 -33.47 25.46 -9.38
C THR A 238 -33.83 26.94 -9.23
N THR A 239 -34.73 27.26 -8.30
CA THR A 239 -35.17 28.65 -8.04
C THR A 239 -34.05 29.50 -7.44
N THR A 240 -33.03 28.86 -6.84
CA THR A 240 -31.84 29.49 -6.25
C THR A 240 -30.57 28.88 -6.82
N ARG A 241 -29.73 29.68 -7.46
CA ARG A 241 -28.41 29.26 -7.97
C ARG A 241 -27.44 29.15 -6.79
N GLN A 242 -27.29 27.95 -6.23
CA GLN A 242 -26.19 27.67 -5.31
C GLN A 242 -24.95 27.26 -6.10
N ALA A 243 -23.82 27.87 -5.79
CA ALA A 243 -22.54 27.45 -6.35
C ALA A 243 -22.26 26.01 -5.89
N TRP A 244 -22.07 25.10 -6.85
CA TRP A 244 -21.73 23.73 -6.52
C TRP A 244 -20.34 23.69 -5.89
N ALA A 245 -20.23 23.09 -4.70
CA ALA A 245 -18.99 23.04 -3.93
C ALA A 245 -17.88 22.17 -4.58
N ARG A 246 -18.24 21.38 -5.60
CA ARG A 246 -17.32 20.52 -6.40
C ARG A 246 -16.42 19.67 -5.50
N PRO A 247 -16.98 18.64 -4.84
CA PRO A 247 -16.18 17.70 -4.08
C PRO A 247 -15.07 17.09 -4.96
N PRO A 248 -13.92 16.70 -4.38
CA PRO A 248 -12.85 16.08 -5.15
C PRO A 248 -13.29 14.73 -5.73
N ILE A 249 -12.65 14.33 -6.83
CA ILE A 249 -12.75 12.99 -7.39
C ILE A 249 -11.90 12.06 -6.54
N ASP A 250 -12.52 11.03 -5.98
CA ASP A 250 -11.81 9.97 -5.27
C ASP A 250 -11.39 8.87 -6.26
N VAL A 251 -10.19 8.32 -6.06
CA VAL A 251 -9.65 7.25 -6.88
C VAL A 251 -9.15 6.10 -6.01
N ASP A 252 -9.69 4.91 -6.23
CA ASP A 252 -9.18 3.68 -5.63
C ASP A 252 -8.46 2.87 -6.70
N PHE A 253 -7.38 2.19 -6.33
CA PHE A 253 -6.65 1.28 -7.22
C PHE A 253 -5.68 0.40 -6.44
N GLN A 254 -5.15 -0.61 -7.13
CA GLN A 254 -4.04 -1.44 -6.65
C GLN A 254 -3.02 -1.63 -7.77
N VAL A 255 -1.73 -1.49 -7.49
CA VAL A 255 -0.63 -1.78 -8.42
C VAL A 255 0.32 -2.79 -7.79
N LEU A 256 0.42 -3.96 -8.41
CA LEU A 256 1.36 -5.01 -7.98
C LEU A 256 2.76 -4.76 -8.52
N MET A 257 3.75 -5.17 -7.73
CA MET A 257 5.18 -5.01 -8.02
C MET A 257 5.61 -3.55 -8.23
N PHE A 258 4.98 -2.63 -7.47
CA PHE A 258 5.24 -1.20 -7.49
C PHE A 258 5.25 -0.63 -6.06
N THR A 259 6.13 0.33 -5.81
CA THR A 259 6.17 1.17 -4.60
C THR A 259 6.07 2.65 -5.01
N ALA A 260 5.14 3.37 -4.39
CA ALA A 260 5.01 4.81 -4.53
C ALA A 260 6.18 5.54 -3.85
N SER A 261 6.69 5.06 -2.72
CA SER A 261 7.86 5.68 -2.07
C SER A 261 9.18 5.46 -2.82
N GLY A 262 9.24 4.48 -3.73
CA GLY A 262 10.49 4.01 -4.31
C GLY A 262 11.30 3.09 -3.41
N LEU A 263 10.74 2.63 -2.28
CA LEU A 263 11.37 1.63 -1.43
C LEU A 263 11.60 0.32 -2.19
N LEU A 264 12.80 -0.23 -2.03
CA LEU A 264 13.27 -1.47 -2.63
C LEU A 264 14.01 -2.30 -1.59
N VAL A 265 13.70 -3.59 -1.56
CA VAL A 265 14.45 -4.58 -0.78
C VAL A 265 15.74 -4.91 -1.52
N ARG A 266 16.88 -4.58 -0.90
CA ARG A 266 18.20 -4.90 -1.44
C ARG A 266 18.61 -6.34 -1.13
N PHE A 267 18.35 -6.78 0.10
CA PHE A 267 18.64 -8.15 0.50
C PHE A 267 17.83 -8.59 1.72
N LEU A 268 17.60 -9.90 1.79
CA LEU A 268 17.26 -10.61 3.01
C LEU A 268 18.29 -11.73 3.21
N LYS A 269 19.06 -11.67 4.29
CA LYS A 269 19.98 -12.73 4.71
C LYS A 269 19.35 -13.51 5.86
N VAL A 270 19.50 -14.82 5.83
CA VAL A 270 19.02 -15.74 6.87
C VAL A 270 20.24 -16.53 7.30
N LEU A 271 20.62 -16.39 8.57
CA LEU A 271 21.77 -17.07 9.17
C LEU A 271 21.28 -18.00 10.27
N GLU A 272 21.59 -19.28 10.15
CA GLU A 272 21.28 -20.29 11.17
C GLU A 272 22.50 -21.19 11.38
N LYS A 273 22.68 -21.72 12.59
CA LYS A 273 23.81 -22.58 12.96
C LYS A 273 23.93 -23.82 12.07
N ASN A 274 22.80 -24.38 11.66
CA ASN A 274 22.74 -25.54 10.77
C ASN A 274 22.96 -25.19 9.28
N ASN A 275 23.13 -23.90 8.97
CA ASN A 275 23.44 -23.34 7.66
C ASN A 275 22.58 -23.91 6.50
N TYR A 276 21.28 -24.12 6.75
CA TYR A 276 20.37 -24.61 5.74
C TYR A 276 20.15 -23.56 4.63
N GLN A 277 19.76 -24.05 3.44
CA GLN A 277 19.32 -23.18 2.35
C GLN A 277 17.90 -22.67 2.60
N SER A 278 17.67 -21.39 2.30
CA SER A 278 16.35 -20.74 2.42
C SER A 278 15.92 -20.09 1.11
N VAL A 279 14.66 -20.26 0.75
CA VAL A 279 14.03 -19.58 -0.40
C VAL A 279 13.41 -18.29 0.08
N LYS A 280 13.59 -17.21 -0.69
CA LYS A 280 13.17 -15.86 -0.30
C LYS A 280 12.34 -15.24 -1.42
N TRP A 281 11.17 -14.74 -1.06
CA TRP A 281 10.23 -14.10 -1.95
C TRP A 281 9.99 -12.67 -1.51
N VAL A 282 9.88 -11.77 -2.49
CA VAL A 282 9.52 -10.37 -2.25
C VAL A 282 8.40 -9.99 -3.20
N ARG A 283 7.39 -9.32 -2.66
CA ARG A 283 6.28 -8.75 -3.42
C ARG A 283 6.06 -7.32 -2.96
N TYR A 284 5.73 -6.46 -3.91
CA TYR A 284 5.34 -5.08 -3.65
C TYR A 284 3.88 -4.88 -4.04
N LEU A 285 3.17 -4.07 -3.26
CA LEU A 285 1.78 -3.71 -3.52
C LEU A 285 1.57 -2.26 -3.09
N THR A 286 1.21 -1.40 -4.02
CA THR A 286 0.71 -0.05 -3.73
C THR A 286 -0.80 -0.02 -3.91
N LYS A 287 -1.51 0.61 -2.98
CA LYS A 287 -2.96 0.81 -3.06
C LYS A 287 -3.34 2.24 -2.69
N ALA A 288 -4.45 2.70 -3.25
CA ALA A 288 -5.19 3.85 -2.77
C ALA A 288 -6.57 3.40 -2.32
N SER A 289 -7.05 3.92 -1.19
CA SER A 289 -8.38 3.60 -0.66
C SER A 289 -8.97 4.81 0.06
N GLY A 290 -9.72 5.63 -0.67
CA GLY A 290 -10.44 6.80 -0.13
C GLY A 290 -9.57 8.01 0.23
N THR A 291 -8.28 7.99 -0.10
CA THR A 291 -7.31 9.06 0.26
C THR A 291 -6.61 9.66 -0.96
N TYR A 292 -6.98 9.25 -2.18
CA TYR A 292 -6.40 9.73 -3.42
C TYR A 292 -7.39 10.65 -4.14
N GLN A 293 -7.29 11.94 -3.84
CA GLN A 293 -8.30 12.94 -4.12
C GLN A 293 -7.80 14.01 -5.09
N ILE A 294 -8.58 14.26 -6.13
CA ILE A 294 -8.26 15.25 -7.16
C ILE A 294 -9.37 16.28 -7.24
N ARG A 295 -9.07 17.55 -6.93
CA ARG A 295 -10.02 18.65 -7.11
C ARG A 295 -10.20 18.94 -8.61
N ALA A 296 -11.41 19.31 -9.01
CA ALA A 296 -11.72 19.70 -10.38
C ALA A 296 -11.84 21.22 -10.53
N SER A 297 -11.38 21.77 -11.67
CA SER A 297 -11.61 23.16 -12.06
C SER A 297 -12.88 23.29 -12.90
N SER A 298 -13.61 24.39 -12.73
CA SER A 298 -14.71 24.76 -13.63
C SER A 298 -14.27 25.78 -14.67
N LEU A 299 -14.68 25.57 -15.91
CA LEU A 299 -14.77 26.63 -16.91
C LEU A 299 -16.25 26.99 -17.06
N ASN A 300 -16.62 28.24 -16.76
CA ASN A 300 -17.95 28.76 -17.03
C ASN A 300 -17.95 29.32 -18.46
N ILE A 301 -18.86 28.81 -19.30
CA ILE A 301 -19.14 29.40 -20.60
C ILE A 301 -20.50 30.09 -20.46
N ASP A 302 -20.46 31.36 -20.08
CA ASP A 302 -21.65 32.21 -20.11
C ASP A 302 -21.85 32.67 -21.57
N PHE A 303 -22.97 32.30 -22.19
CA PHE A 303 -23.44 32.81 -23.47
C PHE A 303 -24.41 33.97 -23.25
#